data_AF-A0A061NW58-F1
#
_entry.id   AF-A0A061NW58-F1
#
_cell.length_a   1.000
_cell.length_b   1.000
_cell.length_c   1.000
_cell.angle_alpha   90.00
_cell.angle_beta   90.00
_cell.angle_gamma   90.00
#
_symmetry.space_group_name_H-M   'P 1'
#
loop_
_entity.id
_entity.type
_entity.pdbx_description
1 polymer ?
#
loop_
_entity_poly.entity_id
_entity_poly.type
_entity_poly.pdbx_seq_one_letter_code
_entity_poly.pdbx_strand_id
1 'polypeptide(L)'
;MTDWTDPRVTIRHLLQHTSGLKADHPTKYEGFNPEEIYKDLMQSPLQSTPGTKRVYSDLGMMLLYYVCSSVMDISYEDYFLHHVARPLGFKDTTYLPNRLEPIAATEYDFARGVYKHGIVHDEKAERMGGVSAHAGLFSTASDLLTFLSMMKQDGAKLFDAALFEKRKLDLALKWQVRRIVILDLPGFTCG
;
A
#
# COMPACT_ATOMS: atom_id res chain seq x y z
N MET A 1 18.76 -3.73 -7.28
CA MET A 1 17.55 -2.93 -6.97
C MET A 1 18.00 -1.50 -6.73
N THR A 2 17.25 -0.50 -7.20
CA THR A 2 17.57 0.92 -6.92
C THR A 2 17.00 1.28 -5.56
N ASP A 3 17.83 1.77 -4.63
CA ASP A 3 17.43 2.14 -3.28
C ASP A 3 16.60 3.43 -3.24
N TRP A 4 15.76 3.55 -2.20
CA TRP A 4 15.09 4.81 -1.90
C TRP A 4 16.15 5.88 -1.58
N THR A 5 16.07 7.01 -2.27
CA THR A 5 17.20 7.95 -2.35
C THR A 5 17.31 8.93 -1.17
N ASP A 6 16.24 9.15 -0.39
CA ASP A 6 16.26 10.11 0.73
C ASP A 6 16.15 9.45 2.11
N PRO A 7 17.27 9.19 2.82
CA PRO A 7 17.27 8.46 4.08
C PRO A 7 16.53 9.14 5.24
N ARG A 8 16.00 10.37 5.05
CA ARG A 8 15.22 11.12 6.05
C ARG A 8 13.74 10.71 6.06
N VAL A 9 13.23 10.10 5.01
CA VAL A 9 11.85 9.61 4.96
C VAL A 9 11.73 8.29 5.71
N THR A 10 10.65 8.15 6.50
CA THR A 10 10.38 6.96 7.32
C THR A 10 8.97 6.46 7.06
N ILE A 11 8.67 5.20 7.41
CA ILE A 11 7.29 4.66 7.35
C ILE A 11 6.31 5.55 8.11
N ARG A 12 6.71 6.08 9.27
CA ARG A 12 5.88 7.00 10.06
C ARG A 12 5.50 8.23 9.24
N HIS A 13 6.45 8.81 8.50
CA HIS A 13 6.18 9.96 7.66
C HIS A 13 5.23 9.63 6.50
N LEU A 14 5.34 8.44 5.90
CA LEU A 14 4.43 8.00 4.84
C LEU A 14 3.00 7.81 5.37
N LEU A 15 2.84 7.06 6.47
CA LEU A 15 1.54 6.83 7.13
C LEU A 15 0.87 8.13 7.60
N GLN A 16 1.67 9.14 7.95
CA GLN A 16 1.16 10.42 8.44
C GLN A 16 1.04 11.48 7.33
N HIS A 17 1.34 11.16 6.07
CA HIS A 17 1.36 12.14 4.99
C HIS A 17 2.27 13.35 5.30
N THR A 18 3.42 13.10 5.95
CA THR A 18 4.44 14.12 6.27
C THR A 18 5.80 13.77 5.68
N SER A 19 5.85 12.97 4.62
CA SER A 19 7.10 12.58 3.95
C SER A 19 7.78 13.71 3.19
N GLY A 20 7.03 14.76 2.85
CA GLY A 20 7.48 15.80 1.95
C GLY A 20 7.33 15.43 0.48
N LEU A 21 6.82 14.24 0.15
CA LEU A 21 6.46 13.89 -1.22
C LEU A 21 5.32 14.75 -1.74
N LYS A 22 5.29 14.94 -3.05
CA LYS A 22 4.19 15.64 -3.73
C LYS A 22 2.87 14.90 -3.50
N ALA A 23 1.77 15.65 -3.49
CA ALA A 23 0.43 15.09 -3.35
C ALA A 23 0.12 14.03 -4.42
N ASP A 24 0.33 14.38 -5.70
CA ASP A 24 0.01 13.48 -6.82
C ASP A 24 0.73 13.88 -8.13
N HIS A 25 0.70 12.96 -9.11
CA HIS A 25 1.10 13.11 -10.49
C HIS A 25 0.00 12.62 -11.46
N PRO A 26 -1.04 13.44 -11.75
CA PRO A 26 -2.26 12.96 -12.40
C PRO A 26 -2.04 12.30 -13.77
N THR A 27 -1.12 12.83 -14.58
CA THR A 27 -0.90 12.37 -15.96
C THR A 27 0.46 11.70 -16.19
N LYS A 28 1.33 11.70 -15.18
CA LYS A 28 2.74 11.31 -15.38
C LYS A 28 2.89 9.83 -15.71
N TYR A 29 2.02 9.00 -15.18
CA TYR A 29 2.10 7.55 -15.32
C TYR A 29 1.37 7.03 -16.55
N GLU A 30 0.96 7.91 -17.47
CA GLU A 30 0.42 7.50 -18.77
C GLU A 30 1.44 6.67 -19.55
N GLY A 31 1.06 5.44 -19.93
CA GLY A 31 1.93 4.49 -20.61
C GLY A 31 2.95 3.74 -19.74
N PHE A 32 3.05 4.05 -18.44
CA PHE A 32 4.00 3.39 -17.54
C PHE A 32 3.51 1.99 -17.13
N ASN A 33 4.43 1.04 -17.04
CA ASN A 33 4.24 -0.22 -16.33
C ASN A 33 4.54 -0.09 -14.82
N PRO A 34 4.18 -1.06 -13.96
CA PRO A 34 4.42 -0.99 -12.53
C PRO A 34 5.89 -0.69 -12.14
N GLU A 35 6.86 -1.32 -12.81
CA GLU A 35 8.29 -1.12 -12.52
C GLU A 35 8.76 0.30 -12.83
N GLU A 36 8.26 0.90 -13.90
CA GLU A 36 8.54 2.29 -14.24
C GLU A 36 7.94 3.26 -13.22
N ILE A 37 6.73 2.97 -12.71
CA ILE A 37 6.10 3.74 -11.64
C ILE A 37 6.95 3.65 -10.37
N TYR A 38 7.41 2.46 -9.97
CA TYR A 38 8.26 2.31 -8.79
C TYR A 38 9.59 3.05 -8.95
N LYS A 39 10.26 2.89 -10.08
CA LYS A 39 11.52 3.58 -10.36
C LYS A 39 11.37 5.10 -10.23
N ASP A 40 10.28 5.65 -10.74
CA ASP A 40 9.97 7.08 -10.63
C ASP A 40 9.63 7.51 -9.19
N LEU A 41 8.82 6.72 -8.48
CA LEU A 41 8.50 6.98 -7.08
C LEU A 41 9.78 7.05 -6.22
N MET A 42 10.72 6.12 -6.42
CA MET A 42 11.97 6.05 -5.66
C MET A 42 12.92 7.23 -5.88
N GLN A 43 12.73 7.96 -6.98
CA GLN A 43 13.49 9.14 -7.37
C GLN A 43 12.69 10.44 -7.21
N SER A 44 11.48 10.38 -6.65
CA SER A 44 10.59 11.52 -6.54
C SER A 44 11.16 12.57 -5.57
N PRO A 45 11.29 13.84 -6.02
CA PRO A 45 11.85 14.90 -5.19
C PRO A 45 10.90 15.28 -4.05
N LEU A 46 11.48 15.63 -2.90
CA LEU A 46 10.72 16.16 -1.78
C LEU A 46 10.43 17.66 -1.97
N GLN A 47 9.18 18.06 -1.75
CA GLN A 47 8.71 19.45 -1.75
C GLN A 47 8.89 20.14 -0.39
N SER A 48 9.17 19.37 0.66
CA SER A 48 9.45 19.89 2.00
C SER A 48 10.26 18.89 2.82
N THR A 49 10.85 19.37 3.91
CA THR A 49 11.57 18.52 4.86
C THR A 49 10.60 17.53 5.51
N PRO A 50 10.92 16.21 5.55
CA PRO A 50 10.06 15.23 6.21
C PRO A 50 9.74 15.63 7.66
N GLY A 51 8.48 15.44 8.05
CA GLY A 51 7.94 15.80 9.37
C GLY A 51 7.54 17.27 9.53
N THR A 52 7.87 18.16 8.60
CA THR A 52 7.60 19.61 8.77
C THR A 52 6.26 20.08 8.22
N LYS A 53 5.70 19.36 7.24
CA LYS A 53 4.40 19.67 6.61
C LYS A 53 3.58 18.41 6.44
N ARG A 54 2.25 18.54 6.51
CA ARG A 54 1.29 17.48 6.22
C ARG A 54 0.62 17.76 4.87
N VAL A 55 0.85 16.88 3.92
CA VAL A 55 0.30 16.95 2.56
C VAL A 55 -0.18 15.55 2.20
N TYR A 56 -1.51 15.37 2.07
CA TYR A 56 -2.09 14.12 1.59
C TYR A 56 -1.42 13.74 0.26
N SER A 57 -0.85 12.54 0.19
CA SER A 57 0.07 12.15 -0.87
C SER A 57 -0.17 10.72 -1.29
N ASP A 58 -0.69 10.56 -2.52
CA ASP A 58 -0.83 9.27 -3.18
C ASP A 58 0.54 8.66 -3.40
N LEU A 59 1.53 9.46 -3.82
CA LEU A 59 2.91 8.99 -4.02
C LEU A 59 3.52 8.42 -2.73
N GLY A 60 3.25 9.06 -1.59
CA GLY A 60 3.68 8.56 -0.28
C GLY A 60 3.05 7.22 0.07
N MET A 61 1.77 7.02 -0.25
CA MET A 61 1.07 5.77 -0.03
C MET A 61 1.49 4.68 -1.02
N MET A 62 1.72 5.02 -2.28
CA MET A 62 2.26 4.10 -3.28
C MET A 62 3.69 3.64 -2.91
N LEU A 63 4.52 4.54 -2.39
CA LEU A 63 5.83 4.18 -1.85
C LEU A 63 5.71 3.27 -0.63
N LEU A 64 4.75 3.54 0.27
CA LEU A 64 4.49 2.66 1.42
C LEU A 64 4.07 1.26 0.96
N TYR A 65 3.20 1.16 -0.05
CA TYR A 65 2.83 -0.11 -0.67
C TYR A 65 4.06 -0.86 -1.17
N TYR A 66 4.93 -0.20 -1.96
CA TYR A 66 6.17 -0.80 -2.45
C TYR A 66 7.06 -1.32 -1.31
N VAL A 67 7.28 -0.50 -0.27
CA VAL A 67 8.09 -0.88 0.89
C VAL A 67 7.49 -2.11 1.60
N CYS A 68 6.18 -2.13 1.83
CA CYS A 68 5.49 -3.27 2.41
C CYS A 68 5.65 -4.53 1.56
N SER A 69 5.37 -4.45 0.26
CA SER A 69 5.47 -5.59 -0.67
C SER A 69 6.90 -6.14 -0.76
N SER A 70 7.92 -5.28 -0.66
CA SER A 70 9.33 -5.71 -0.73
C SER A 70 9.80 -6.54 0.46
N VAL A 71 9.08 -6.51 1.60
CA VAL A 71 9.45 -7.24 2.82
C VAL A 71 8.50 -8.38 3.15
N MET A 72 7.50 -8.63 2.30
CA MET A 72 6.51 -9.69 2.46
C MET A 72 6.93 -10.92 1.65
N ASP A 73 6.74 -12.09 2.24
CA ASP A 73 6.96 -13.38 1.57
C ASP A 73 5.73 -13.84 0.74
N ILE A 74 4.64 -13.06 0.78
CA ILE A 74 3.38 -13.27 0.06
C ILE A 74 2.95 -11.94 -0.59
N SER A 75 2.00 -11.98 -1.52
CA SER A 75 1.48 -10.75 -2.14
C SER A 75 0.75 -9.88 -1.11
N TYR A 76 0.63 -8.58 -1.41
CA TYR A 76 0.00 -7.62 -0.52
C TYR A 76 -1.49 -7.93 -0.31
N GLU A 77 -2.19 -8.32 -1.37
CA GLU A 77 -3.59 -8.71 -1.35
C GLU A 77 -3.82 -10.01 -0.56
N ASP A 78 -2.92 -10.99 -0.65
CA ASP A 78 -2.97 -12.18 0.18
C ASP A 78 -2.70 -11.83 1.64
N TYR A 79 -1.69 -10.98 1.91
CA TYR A 79 -1.42 -10.50 3.25
C TYR A 79 -2.64 -9.82 3.86
N PHE A 80 -3.28 -8.90 3.12
CA PHE A 80 -4.50 -8.24 3.54
C PHE A 80 -5.62 -9.26 3.81
N LEU A 81 -5.84 -10.20 2.90
CA LEU A 81 -6.88 -11.22 3.05
C LEU A 81 -6.66 -12.06 4.31
N HIS A 82 -5.44 -12.54 4.53
CA HIS A 82 -5.09 -13.44 5.62
C HIS A 82 -4.98 -12.77 6.99
N HIS A 83 -4.48 -11.53 7.03
CA HIS A 83 -4.15 -10.85 8.29
C HIS A 83 -5.10 -9.70 8.65
N VAL A 84 -5.95 -9.26 7.73
CA VAL A 84 -6.91 -8.18 7.97
C VAL A 84 -8.34 -8.65 7.71
N ALA A 85 -8.65 -9.04 6.47
CA ALA A 85 -10.03 -9.34 6.08
C ALA A 85 -10.60 -10.55 6.83
N ARG A 86 -9.90 -11.69 6.81
CA ARG A 86 -10.36 -12.92 7.49
C ARG A 86 -10.47 -12.75 9.02
N PRO A 87 -9.48 -12.18 9.75
CA PRO A 87 -9.61 -11.95 11.19
C PRO A 87 -10.76 -11.01 11.58
N LEU A 88 -11.07 -10.04 10.72
CA LEU A 88 -12.22 -9.15 10.93
C LEU A 88 -13.56 -9.79 10.55
N GLY A 89 -13.54 -10.89 9.80
CA GLY A 89 -14.74 -11.55 9.29
C GLY A 89 -15.36 -10.83 8.10
N PHE A 90 -14.56 -10.09 7.32
CA PHE A 90 -15.03 -9.51 6.06
C PHE A 90 -15.45 -10.62 5.09
N LYS A 91 -16.57 -10.41 4.40
CA LYS A 91 -17.15 -11.38 3.48
C LYS A 91 -16.99 -10.98 2.02
N ASP A 92 -17.01 -9.68 1.78
CA ASP A 92 -17.12 -9.07 0.45
C ASP A 92 -16.10 -7.92 0.29
N THR A 93 -15.02 -7.93 1.07
CA THR A 93 -13.89 -6.99 0.97
C THR A 93 -12.66 -7.67 0.40
N THR A 94 -12.20 -7.23 -0.78
CA THR A 94 -11.02 -7.80 -1.43
C THR A 94 -10.39 -6.81 -2.41
N TYR A 95 -9.11 -7.01 -2.71
CA TYR A 95 -8.52 -6.54 -3.95
C TYR A 95 -8.86 -7.50 -5.09
N LEU A 96 -8.75 -7.05 -6.34
CA LEU A 96 -8.86 -7.89 -7.54
C LEU A 96 -10.06 -8.85 -7.52
N PRO A 97 -11.30 -8.33 -7.41
CA PRO A 97 -12.48 -9.17 -7.34
C PRO A 97 -12.61 -10.05 -8.59
N ASN A 98 -12.87 -11.34 -8.38
CA ASN A 98 -13.03 -12.33 -9.45
C ASN A 98 -14.50 -12.52 -9.89
N ARG A 99 -15.43 -11.82 -9.25
CA ARG A 99 -16.86 -11.79 -9.58
C ARG A 99 -17.32 -10.35 -9.72
N LEU A 100 -18.16 -10.10 -10.71
CA LEU A 100 -18.70 -8.77 -10.99
C LEU A 100 -19.92 -8.46 -10.14
N GLU A 101 -20.83 -9.39 -9.92
CA GLU A 101 -21.94 -9.16 -8.99
C GLU A 101 -21.50 -9.43 -7.54
N PRO A 102 -21.82 -8.55 -6.56
CA PRO A 102 -22.73 -7.39 -6.61
C PRO A 102 -22.01 -6.03 -6.73
N ILE A 103 -20.88 -5.96 -7.44
CA ILE A 103 -20.06 -4.76 -7.59
C ILE A 103 -20.78 -3.77 -8.53
N ALA A 104 -20.81 -2.50 -8.16
CA ALA A 104 -21.32 -1.46 -9.05
C ALA A 104 -20.25 -1.08 -10.09
N ALA A 105 -20.67 -0.87 -11.34
CA ALA A 105 -19.83 -0.17 -12.31
C ALA A 105 -19.59 1.27 -11.85
N THR A 106 -18.36 1.78 -12.03
CA THR A 106 -17.93 3.06 -11.46
C THR A 106 -17.87 4.19 -12.48
N GLU A 107 -17.02 4.07 -13.49
CA GLU A 107 -16.76 5.13 -14.48
C GLU A 107 -16.76 4.58 -15.91
N TYR A 108 -17.10 5.42 -16.89
CA TYR A 108 -16.98 5.06 -18.30
C TYR A 108 -15.53 5.27 -18.77
N ASP A 109 -14.90 4.19 -19.20
CA ASP A 109 -13.57 4.25 -19.79
C ASP A 109 -13.69 4.54 -21.29
N PHE A 110 -13.35 5.77 -21.69
CA PHE A 110 -13.40 6.20 -23.08
C PHE A 110 -12.40 5.47 -23.98
N ALA A 111 -11.25 5.05 -23.45
CA ALA A 111 -10.24 4.35 -24.22
C ALA A 111 -10.65 2.90 -24.51
N ARG A 112 -11.35 2.25 -23.57
CA ARG A 112 -11.86 0.88 -23.70
C ARG A 112 -13.27 0.80 -24.26
N GLY A 113 -14.02 1.91 -24.27
CA GLY A 113 -15.41 1.96 -24.74
C GLY A 113 -16.40 1.20 -23.86
N VAL A 114 -16.07 0.99 -22.58
CA VAL A 114 -16.88 0.21 -21.62
C VAL A 114 -16.82 0.85 -20.23
N TYR A 115 -17.81 0.57 -19.38
CA TYR A 115 -17.73 0.96 -17.97
C TYR A 115 -16.73 0.08 -17.22
N LYS A 116 -15.91 0.69 -16.35
CA LYS A 116 -15.09 -0.02 -15.37
C LYS A 116 -16.01 -0.76 -14.41
N HIS A 117 -15.88 -2.08 -14.37
CA HIS A 117 -16.65 -2.97 -13.53
C HIS A 117 -15.73 -4.06 -12.98
N GLY A 118 -15.58 -4.12 -11.66
CA GLY A 118 -14.56 -4.97 -11.00
C GLY A 118 -13.12 -4.47 -11.20
N ILE A 119 -12.95 -3.27 -11.76
CA ILE A 119 -11.65 -2.61 -12.00
C ILE A 119 -11.59 -1.39 -11.10
N VAL A 120 -10.45 -1.17 -10.43
CA VAL A 120 -10.26 -0.01 -9.57
C VAL A 120 -10.42 1.28 -10.39
N HIS A 121 -11.14 2.26 -9.83
CA HIS A 121 -11.36 3.54 -10.51
C HIS A 121 -10.07 4.37 -10.61
N ASP A 122 -9.24 4.36 -9.56
CA ASP A 122 -7.98 5.09 -9.53
C ASP A 122 -7.00 4.53 -10.58
N GLU A 123 -6.69 5.35 -11.57
CA GLU A 123 -5.86 4.96 -12.71
C GLU A 123 -4.44 4.54 -12.31
N LYS A 124 -3.88 5.11 -11.24
CA LYS A 124 -2.52 4.78 -10.78
C LYS A 124 -2.51 3.37 -10.17
N ALA A 125 -3.48 3.08 -9.31
CA ALA A 125 -3.67 1.74 -8.76
C ALA A 125 -3.97 0.72 -9.86
N GLU A 126 -4.79 1.08 -10.85
CA GLU A 126 -5.06 0.22 -12.01
C GLU A 126 -3.76 -0.14 -12.75
N ARG A 127 -2.92 0.86 -13.05
CA ARG A 127 -1.62 0.68 -13.71
C ARG A 127 -0.62 -0.12 -12.88
N MET A 128 -0.73 -0.07 -11.56
CA MET A 128 0.05 -0.88 -10.62
C MET A 128 -0.46 -2.32 -10.49
N GLY A 129 -1.40 -2.74 -11.35
CA GLY A 129 -1.97 -4.09 -11.34
C GLY A 129 -3.20 -4.22 -10.43
N GLY A 130 -3.86 -3.12 -10.09
CA GLY A 130 -5.11 -3.09 -9.32
C GLY A 130 -4.95 -3.11 -7.79
N VAL A 131 -3.71 -3.19 -7.28
CA VAL A 131 -3.42 -3.25 -5.84
C VAL A 131 -2.46 -2.13 -5.46
N SER A 132 -2.88 -1.29 -4.51
CA SER A 132 -2.02 -0.28 -3.89
C SER A 132 -2.55 0.09 -2.49
N ALA A 133 -1.74 0.82 -1.72
CA ALA A 133 -2.14 1.29 -0.38
C ALA A 133 -2.98 2.58 -0.41
N HIS A 134 -3.04 3.31 -1.54
CA HIS A 134 -3.91 4.49 -1.68
C HIS A 134 -5.30 4.16 -2.23
N ALA A 135 -5.43 3.08 -3.02
CA ALA A 135 -6.66 2.65 -3.67
C ALA A 135 -6.60 1.17 -4.10
N GLY A 136 -7.73 0.61 -4.55
CA GLY A 136 -7.80 -0.75 -5.10
C GLY A 136 -8.72 -1.71 -4.33
N LEU A 137 -9.10 -1.35 -3.11
CA LEU A 137 -9.94 -2.20 -2.28
C LEU A 137 -11.42 -2.05 -2.65
N PHE A 138 -12.07 -3.18 -2.92
CA PHE A 138 -13.53 -3.29 -3.05
C PHE A 138 -14.10 -3.75 -1.73
N SER A 139 -15.26 -3.24 -1.34
CA SER A 139 -15.90 -3.56 -0.06
C SER A 139 -17.41 -3.34 -0.12
N THR A 140 -18.11 -3.85 0.89
CA THR A 140 -19.52 -3.53 1.15
C THR A 140 -19.67 -2.60 2.36
N ALA A 141 -20.84 -1.97 2.48
CA ALA A 141 -21.19 -1.18 3.66
C ALA A 141 -21.20 -2.03 4.95
N SER A 142 -21.59 -3.30 4.87
CA SER A 142 -21.60 -4.23 6.00
C SER A 142 -20.21 -4.52 6.55
N ASP A 143 -19.24 -4.76 5.67
CA ASP A 143 -17.85 -5.00 6.08
C ASP A 143 -17.19 -3.71 6.59
N LEU A 144 -17.51 -2.55 6.00
CA LEU A 144 -17.09 -1.26 6.53
C LEU A 144 -17.65 -1.01 7.94
N LEU A 145 -18.92 -1.35 8.21
CA LEU A 145 -19.49 -1.24 9.55
C LEU A 145 -18.77 -2.18 10.55
N THR A 146 -18.38 -3.37 10.10
CA THR A 146 -17.58 -4.30 10.90
C THR A 146 -16.22 -3.70 11.26
N PHE A 147 -15.55 -3.07 10.29
CA PHE A 147 -14.30 -2.34 10.51
C PHE A 147 -14.47 -1.21 11.53
N LEU A 148 -15.46 -0.35 11.34
CA LEU A 148 -15.74 0.77 12.25
C LEU A 148 -16.07 0.30 13.66
N SER A 149 -16.82 -0.80 13.79
CA SER A 149 -17.14 -1.41 15.10
C SER A 149 -15.90 -1.96 15.80
N MET A 150 -14.96 -2.53 15.05
CA MET A 150 -13.67 -2.98 15.56
C MET A 150 -12.78 -1.81 16.00
N MET A 151 -12.74 -0.72 15.21
CA MET A 151 -12.00 0.49 15.58
C MET A 151 -12.53 1.16 16.86
N LYS A 152 -13.84 1.10 17.11
CA LYS A 152 -14.46 1.57 18.37
C LYS A 152 -14.04 0.75 19.60
N GLN A 153 -13.53 -0.47 19.39
CA GLN A 153 -13.02 -1.35 20.45
C GLN A 153 -11.49 -1.29 20.50
N ASP A 154 -10.92 -0.10 20.34
CA ASP A 154 -9.48 0.20 20.31
C ASP A 154 -8.67 -0.66 19.32
N GLY A 155 -9.37 -1.19 18.31
CA GLY A 155 -8.80 -2.05 17.29
C GLY A 155 -8.33 -3.42 17.79
N ALA A 156 -8.85 -3.91 18.91
CA ALA A 156 -8.38 -5.13 19.60
C ALA A 156 -8.23 -6.38 18.70
N LYS A 157 -9.04 -6.52 17.64
CA LYS A 157 -8.94 -7.66 16.71
C LYS A 157 -7.72 -7.61 15.77
N LEU A 158 -7.21 -6.41 15.46
CA LEU A 158 -6.05 -6.22 14.59
C LEU A 158 -4.79 -5.83 15.35
N PHE A 159 -4.95 -5.18 16.50
CA PHE A 159 -3.86 -4.52 17.23
C PHE A 159 -3.61 -5.14 18.61
N ASP A 160 -4.03 -6.40 18.81
CA ASP A 160 -3.71 -7.13 20.04
C ASP A 160 -2.21 -7.10 20.34
N ALA A 161 -1.85 -6.90 21.61
CA ALA A 161 -0.49 -6.79 22.09
C ALA A 161 0.34 -8.04 21.73
N ALA A 162 -0.28 -9.22 21.66
CA ALA A 162 0.38 -10.44 21.20
C ALA A 162 0.76 -10.39 19.71
N LEU A 163 -0.04 -9.76 18.84
CA LEU A 163 0.31 -9.56 17.44
C LEU A 163 1.47 -8.55 17.31
N PHE A 164 1.46 -7.49 18.11
CA PHE A 164 2.55 -6.51 18.13
C PHE A 164 3.83 -7.04 18.76
N GLU A 165 3.79 -7.87 19.79
CA GLU A 165 4.96 -8.52 20.42
C GLU A 165 5.56 -9.58 19.49
N LYS A 166 4.73 -10.47 18.95
CA LYS A 166 5.16 -11.55 18.04
C LYS A 166 5.72 -10.98 16.74
N ARG A 167 5.07 -9.95 16.18
CA ARG A 167 5.62 -9.22 15.03
C ARG A 167 6.75 -8.26 15.41
N LYS A 168 6.84 -7.72 16.64
CA LYS A 168 8.04 -6.98 17.08
C LYS A 168 9.26 -7.89 17.12
N LEU A 169 9.14 -9.16 17.49
CA LEU A 169 10.28 -10.08 17.46
C LEU A 169 10.65 -10.48 16.02
N ASP A 170 9.68 -10.83 15.18
CA ASP A 170 9.93 -11.16 13.76
C ASP A 170 10.39 -9.94 12.95
N LEU A 171 9.82 -8.76 13.22
CA LEU A 171 10.25 -7.49 12.65
C LEU A 171 11.55 -7.03 13.29
N ALA A 172 11.82 -7.10 14.59
CA ALA A 172 13.09 -6.64 15.16
C ALA A 172 14.28 -7.51 14.70
N LEU A 173 14.05 -8.78 14.37
CA LEU A 173 15.05 -9.65 13.73
C LEU A 173 15.24 -9.34 12.24
N LYS A 174 14.23 -8.78 11.54
CA LYS A 174 14.31 -8.35 10.11
C LYS A 174 14.48 -6.83 9.90
N TRP A 175 14.27 -5.97 10.90
CA TRP A 175 14.09 -4.51 10.80
C TRP A 175 15.03 -3.75 11.75
N GLN A 176 16.33 -3.75 11.43
CA GLN A 176 17.16 -2.56 11.66
C GLN A 176 16.80 -1.38 10.71
N VAL A 177 15.57 -1.33 10.20
CA VAL A 177 15.13 -0.38 9.18
C VAL A 177 14.62 0.89 9.90
N ARG A 178 15.56 1.64 10.48
CA ARG A 178 15.35 3.04 10.92
C ARG A 178 15.40 4.03 9.75
N ARG A 179 15.63 3.54 8.54
CA ARG A 179 15.68 4.25 7.25
C ARG A 179 15.04 3.34 6.22
N ILE A 180 14.35 3.86 5.20
CA ILE A 180 13.92 3.06 4.03
C ILE A 180 15.19 2.57 3.33
N VAL A 181 15.70 1.43 3.78
CA VAL A 181 16.83 0.70 3.21
C VAL A 181 16.37 -0.74 3.17
N ILE A 182 16.12 -1.24 1.95
CA ILE A 182 15.89 -2.66 1.72
C ILE A 182 17.29 -3.27 1.62
N LEU A 183 17.67 -4.07 2.60
CA LEU A 183 19.01 -4.66 2.67
C LEU A 183 19.19 -5.69 1.54
N ASP A 184 20.17 -5.46 0.67
CA ASP A 184 20.82 -6.52 -0.10
C ASP A 184 21.44 -7.53 0.89
N LEU A 185 21.02 -8.79 0.86
CA LEU A 185 21.73 -9.88 1.54
C LEU A 185 22.94 -10.27 0.70
N PRO A 186 24.19 -10.14 1.21
CA PRO A 186 25.35 -10.58 0.47
C PRO A 186 25.42 -12.10 0.48
N GLY A 187 25.60 -12.65 -0.72
CA GLY A 187 26.04 -14.02 -0.91
C GLY A 187 27.29 -14.30 -0.11
N PHE A 188 27.21 -15.35 0.69
CA PHE A 188 28.33 -16.20 1.04
C PHE A 188 29.16 -16.52 -0.20
N THR A 189 30.46 -16.21 -0.18
CA THR A 189 31.52 -17.18 -0.54
C THR A 189 32.79 -16.82 0.21
N CYS A 190 33.33 -17.80 0.93
CA CYS A 190 34.61 -17.79 1.62
C CYS A 190 35.79 -17.51 0.67
N GLY A 191 36.82 -16.85 1.19
CA GLY A 191 38.13 -16.67 0.55
C GLY A 191 38.88 -15.50 1.14
#